data_AF-A0AAE0W664-F1
#
_entry.id   AF-A0AAE0W664-F1
#
_cell.length_a   1.000
_cell.length_b   1.000
_cell.length_c   1.000
_cell.angle_alpha   90.00
_cell.angle_beta   90.00
_cell.angle_gamma   90.00
#
_symmetry.space_group_name_H-M   'P 1'
#
loop_
_entity.id
_entity.type
_entity.pdbx_description
1 polymer ?
#
loop_
_entity_poly.entity_id
_entity_poly.type
_entity_poly.pdbx_seq_one_letter_code
_entity_poly.pdbx_strand_id
1 'polypeptide(L)'
;MDQCQFMNNAENDILNEDYTECNIVNKDSTECNIRNKDSTECNIPNKDNTECNIVNKDSTECNIRNKDSTECNIRNKDSTECNIRNKDNTECNIVNKDSTECNIRNKDNTECNIVNKDSTECNIRNKDNTECNIVNKDSTECNIRNKDNTECNIVNKDSTECNIRNKDNTECNIVNKDSTECNIVNKDSTECNIVNKDTTRQYLFGIVQTVSLLILNIKTKQPIASLPDEGK
;
A
#
# COMPACT_ATOMS: atom_id res chain seq x y z
N MET A 1 -11.42 -4.81 32.03
CA MET A 1 -10.97 -4.54 30.65
C MET A 1 -10.36 -5.83 30.19
N ASP A 2 -10.98 -6.47 29.21
CA ASP A 2 -10.46 -7.72 28.67
C ASP A 2 -9.28 -7.35 27.77
N GLN A 3 -8.08 -7.64 28.26
CA GLN A 3 -6.81 -7.42 27.56
C GLN A 3 -6.16 -8.77 27.24
N CYS A 4 -5.58 -8.85 26.06
CA CYS A 4 -4.80 -10.00 25.63
C CYS A 4 -3.34 -9.58 25.44
N GLN A 5 -2.40 -10.31 26.06
CA GLN A 5 -0.97 -10.08 25.87
C GLN A 5 -0.27 -11.41 25.60
N PHE A 6 0.26 -11.57 24.39
CA PHE A 6 1.06 -12.73 23.98
C PHE A 6 2.50 -12.29 23.68
N MET A 7 3.49 -12.99 24.23
CA MET A 7 4.91 -12.84 23.88
C MET A 7 5.53 -14.22 23.74
N ASN A 8 6.02 -14.60 22.56
CA ASN A 8 6.63 -15.91 22.32
C ASN A 8 7.74 -15.89 21.26
N ASN A 9 8.60 -16.93 21.31
CA ASN A 9 9.81 -17.08 20.50
C ASN A 9 9.89 -18.42 19.71
N ALA A 10 8.78 -19.01 19.27
CA ALA A 10 8.73 -20.25 18.47
C ALA A 10 7.41 -20.35 17.68
N GLU A 11 7.23 -21.40 16.86
CA GLU A 11 6.01 -21.64 16.05
C GLU A 11 4.73 -21.34 16.83
N ASN A 12 3.93 -20.41 16.33
CA ASN A 12 2.78 -19.86 17.05
C ASN A 12 1.53 -19.87 16.17
N ASP A 13 0.48 -20.55 16.60
CA ASP A 13 -0.90 -20.34 16.16
C ASP A 13 -1.65 -19.58 17.27
N ILE A 14 -1.83 -18.27 17.10
CA ILE A 14 -2.50 -17.40 18.07
C ILE A 14 -3.91 -17.09 17.56
N LEU A 15 -4.91 -17.47 18.33
CA LEU A 15 -6.32 -17.18 18.08
C LEU A 15 -6.84 -16.25 19.17
N ASN A 16 -7.30 -15.06 18.76
CA ASN A 16 -7.89 -14.06 19.64
C ASN A 16 -9.37 -13.86 19.27
N GLU A 17 -10.30 -14.15 20.19
CA GLU A 17 -11.75 -14.18 19.86
C GLU A 17 -12.49 -12.86 20.09
N ASP A 18 -12.29 -12.19 21.22
CA ASP A 18 -12.95 -10.92 21.57
C ASP A 18 -12.22 -10.23 22.74
N TYR A 19 -11.55 -9.10 22.49
CA TYR A 19 -10.85 -8.33 23.53
C TYR A 19 -10.97 -6.82 23.31
N THR A 20 -10.97 -6.03 24.37
CA THR A 20 -10.89 -4.56 24.21
C THR A 20 -9.54 -4.18 23.60
N GLU A 21 -8.45 -4.75 24.11
CA GLU A 21 -7.09 -4.47 23.65
C GLU A 21 -6.33 -5.79 23.47
N CYS A 22 -5.69 -5.96 22.32
CA CYS A 22 -4.93 -7.15 21.98
C CYS A 22 -3.51 -6.77 21.56
N ASN A 23 -2.51 -7.20 22.33
CA ASN A 23 -1.10 -6.94 22.09
C ASN A 23 -0.35 -8.26 21.87
N ILE A 24 0.05 -8.55 20.63
CA ILE A 24 0.69 -9.81 20.24
C ILE A 24 2.10 -9.55 19.74
N VAL A 25 3.10 -9.93 20.52
CA VAL A 25 4.52 -9.77 20.17
C VAL A 25 5.12 -11.12 19.78
N ASN A 26 5.60 -11.23 18.54
CA ASN A 26 6.34 -12.41 18.09
C ASN A 26 7.78 -12.05 17.68
N LYS A 27 8.74 -12.89 18.07
CA LYS A 27 10.15 -12.73 17.69
C LYS A 27 10.78 -14.07 17.36
N ASP A 28 11.70 -14.10 16.42
CA ASP A 28 12.59 -15.24 16.19
C ASP A 28 11.83 -16.57 15.98
N SER A 29 10.79 -16.58 15.12
CA SER A 29 10.01 -17.81 14.87
C SER A 29 10.16 -18.33 13.44
N THR A 30 10.09 -19.64 13.26
CA THR A 30 9.99 -20.23 11.93
C THR A 30 8.66 -19.83 11.30
N GLU A 31 7.56 -20.04 12.00
CA GLU A 31 6.22 -19.70 11.54
C GLU A 31 5.49 -18.87 12.61
N CYS A 32 4.73 -17.87 12.19
CA CYS A 32 3.87 -17.06 13.06
C CYS A 32 2.51 -16.85 12.40
N ASN A 33 1.47 -17.45 12.97
CA ASN A 33 0.09 -17.35 12.51
C ASN A 33 -0.74 -16.65 13.59
N ILE A 34 -1.24 -15.46 13.27
CA ILE A 34 -2.06 -14.67 14.20
C ILE A 34 -3.43 -14.43 13.56
N ARG A 35 -4.48 -14.78 14.29
CA ARG A 35 -5.86 -14.48 13.91
C ARG A 35 -6.53 -13.69 15.03
N ASN A 36 -6.74 -12.41 14.77
CA ASN A 36 -7.60 -11.56 15.59
C ASN A 36 -8.99 -11.52 14.99
N LYS A 37 -9.99 -11.96 15.76
CA LYS A 37 -11.39 -11.93 15.34
C LYS A 37 -11.97 -10.53 15.53
N ASP A 38 -12.16 -10.09 16.77
CA ASP A 38 -12.76 -8.80 17.06
C ASP A 38 -12.00 -8.09 18.21
N SER A 39 -11.63 -6.81 18.03
CA SER A 39 -11.04 -6.00 19.11
C SER A 39 -11.20 -4.49 18.94
N THR A 40 -11.21 -3.69 20.02
CA THR A 40 -11.13 -2.23 19.84
C THR A 40 -9.75 -1.83 19.32
N GLU A 41 -8.69 -2.30 19.98
CA GLU A 41 -7.30 -2.04 19.60
C GLU A 41 -6.55 -3.37 19.39
N CYS A 42 -5.88 -3.52 18.25
CA CYS A 42 -5.05 -4.67 17.91
C CYS A 42 -3.63 -4.21 17.52
N ASN A 43 -2.62 -4.57 18.31
CA ASN A 43 -1.22 -4.27 18.03
C ASN A 43 -0.41 -5.55 17.87
N ILE A 44 0.18 -5.75 16.70
CA ILE A 44 0.93 -6.97 16.35
C ILE A 44 2.34 -6.62 15.85
N PRO A 45 3.30 -6.39 16.76
CA PRO A 45 4.72 -6.28 16.41
C PRO A 45 5.39 -7.66 16.27
N ASN A 46 5.84 -7.97 15.06
CA ASN A 46 6.55 -9.20 14.70
C ASN A 46 7.97 -8.88 14.18
N LYS A 47 8.93 -9.74 14.49
CA LYS A 47 10.33 -9.59 14.08
C LYS A 47 10.99 -10.94 13.80
N ASP A 48 11.88 -11.00 12.83
CA ASP A 48 12.78 -12.13 12.57
C ASP A 48 12.00 -13.45 12.37
N ASN A 49 11.12 -13.50 11.36
CA ASN A 49 10.32 -14.70 11.07
C ASN A 49 10.76 -15.34 9.76
N THR A 50 10.64 -16.66 9.60
CA THR A 50 10.67 -17.21 8.22
C THR A 50 9.35 -16.88 7.54
N GLU A 51 8.23 -17.24 8.16
CA GLU A 51 6.87 -16.98 7.66
C GLU A 51 6.02 -16.26 8.72
N CYS A 52 5.29 -15.23 8.31
CA CYS A 52 4.40 -14.46 9.18
C CYS A 52 3.04 -14.23 8.51
N ASN A 53 2.00 -14.88 9.00
CA ASN A 53 0.62 -14.75 8.54
C ASN A 53 -0.24 -14.06 9.61
N ILE A 54 -0.79 -12.89 9.29
CA ILE A 54 -1.64 -12.12 10.20
C ILE A 54 -3.00 -11.90 9.54
N VAL A 55 -4.06 -12.26 10.26
CA VAL A 55 -5.44 -12.00 9.89
C VAL A 55 -6.10 -11.20 10.99
N ASN A 56 -6.45 -9.95 10.70
CA ASN A 56 -7.34 -9.15 11.52
C ASN A 56 -8.72 -9.08 10.86
N LYS A 57 -9.75 -9.56 11.55
CA LYS A 57 -11.10 -9.57 11.00
C LYS A 57 -11.77 -8.21 11.24
N ASP A 58 -12.05 -7.83 12.48
CA ASP A 58 -12.76 -6.58 12.78
C ASP A 58 -12.04 -5.83 13.92
N SER A 59 -11.67 -4.55 13.71
CA SER A 59 -11.15 -3.71 14.79
C SER A 59 -11.38 -2.22 14.62
N THR A 60 -11.46 -1.43 15.70
CA THR A 60 -11.42 0.03 15.55
C THR A 60 -10.05 0.47 15.05
N GLU A 61 -8.99 0.06 15.74
CA GLU A 61 -7.60 0.37 15.39
C GLU A 61 -6.79 -0.93 15.22
N CYS A 62 -6.15 -1.08 14.06
CA CYS A 62 -5.26 -2.20 13.75
C CYS A 62 -3.87 -1.69 13.41
N ASN A 63 -2.88 -2.03 14.25
CA ASN A 63 -1.48 -1.69 14.03
C ASN A 63 -0.64 -2.96 13.87
N ILE A 64 -0.22 -3.24 12.64
CA ILE A 64 0.60 -4.41 12.32
C ILE A 64 1.99 -3.95 11.89
N ARG A 65 3.01 -4.50 12.54
CA ARG A 65 4.40 -4.25 12.17
C ARG A 65 5.13 -5.57 12.01
N ASN A 66 5.69 -5.83 10.84
CA ASN A 66 6.62 -6.94 10.65
C ASN A 66 7.98 -6.39 10.18
N LYS A 67 9.05 -7.03 10.66
CA LYS A 67 10.42 -6.67 10.33
C LYS A 67 11.22 -7.96 10.15
N ASP A 68 11.99 -8.04 9.08
CA ASP A 68 12.89 -9.16 8.78
C ASP A 68 12.07 -10.47 8.63
N SER A 69 11.47 -10.69 7.47
CA SER A 69 10.78 -11.96 7.17
C SER A 69 11.05 -12.49 5.77
N THR A 70 11.09 -13.82 5.59
CA THR A 70 11.15 -14.38 4.24
C THR A 70 9.80 -14.12 3.56
N GLU A 71 8.70 -14.52 4.19
CA GLU A 71 7.35 -14.26 3.71
C GLU A 71 6.51 -13.57 4.79
N CYS A 72 5.80 -12.51 4.40
CA CYS A 72 4.83 -11.85 5.26
C CYS A 72 3.49 -11.65 4.55
N ASN A 73 2.43 -12.25 5.09
CA ASN A 73 1.07 -12.12 4.59
C ASN A 73 0.19 -11.44 5.64
N ILE A 74 -0.37 -10.29 5.30
CA ILE A 74 -1.24 -9.51 6.18
C ILE A 74 -2.60 -9.33 5.53
N ARG A 75 -3.66 -9.70 6.23
CA ARG A 75 -5.06 -9.49 5.82
C ARG A 75 -5.80 -8.74 6.90
N ASN A 76 -6.21 -7.51 6.60
CA ASN A 76 -7.17 -6.75 7.39
C ASN A 76 -8.52 -6.76 6.67
N LYS A 77 -9.57 -7.22 7.34
CA LYS A 77 -10.90 -7.28 6.73
C LYS A 77 -11.63 -5.97 6.92
N ASP A 78 -11.99 -5.58 8.14
CA ASP A 78 -12.73 -4.35 8.41
C ASP A 78 -12.08 -3.58 9.58
N SER A 79 -11.76 -2.29 9.39
CA SER A 79 -11.28 -1.45 10.50
C SER A 79 -11.55 0.04 10.34
N THR A 80 -11.70 0.81 11.41
CA THR A 80 -11.71 2.28 11.27
C THR A 80 -10.35 2.78 10.81
N GLU A 81 -9.29 2.40 11.52
CA GLU A 81 -7.90 2.75 11.19
C GLU A 81 -7.05 1.49 11.03
N CYS A 82 -6.39 1.35 9.88
CA CYS A 82 -5.45 0.26 9.60
C CYS A 82 -4.06 0.82 9.30
N ASN A 83 -3.09 0.53 10.16
CA ASN A 83 -1.69 0.89 9.97
C ASN A 83 -0.83 -0.37 9.81
N ILE A 84 -0.27 -0.56 8.63
CA ILE A 84 0.59 -1.72 8.32
C ILE A 84 1.98 -1.23 7.95
N ARG A 85 3.01 -1.76 8.63
CA ARG A 85 4.41 -1.45 8.34
C ARG A 85 5.25 -2.69 8.21
N ASN A 86 5.84 -2.89 7.02
CA ASN A 86 6.83 -3.94 6.80
C ASN A 86 8.20 -3.38 6.43
N LYS A 87 9.23 -4.15 6.75
CA LYS A 87 10.61 -3.79 6.45
C LYS A 87 11.46 -5.05 6.29
N ASP A 88 12.35 -5.04 5.29
CA ASP A 88 13.38 -6.06 5.12
C ASP A 88 12.78 -7.46 4.83
N ASN A 89 11.78 -7.56 3.94
CA ASN A 89 11.14 -8.84 3.59
C ASN A 89 11.53 -9.35 2.21
N THR A 90 11.61 -10.67 2.02
CA THR A 90 11.74 -11.20 0.64
C THR A 90 10.41 -10.99 -0.08
N GLU A 91 9.32 -11.49 0.48
CA GLU A 91 7.97 -11.32 -0.05
C GLU A 91 7.04 -10.69 0.99
N CYS A 92 6.25 -9.71 0.57
CA CYS A 92 5.28 -9.03 1.41
C CYS A 92 3.94 -8.85 0.68
N ASN A 93 2.90 -9.52 1.16
CA ASN A 93 1.55 -9.45 0.62
C ASN A 93 0.60 -8.82 1.64
N ILE A 94 -0.04 -7.72 1.26
CA ILE A 94 -0.96 -6.98 2.13
C ILE A 94 -2.31 -6.85 1.44
N VAL A 95 -3.37 -7.24 2.15
CA VAL A 95 -4.75 -7.05 1.70
C VAL A 95 -5.51 -6.31 2.78
N ASN A 96 -5.96 -5.09 2.47
CA ASN A 96 -6.96 -4.37 3.24
C ASN A 96 -8.29 -4.41 2.47
N LYS A 97 -9.36 -4.87 3.13
CA LYS A 97 -10.67 -5.01 2.47
C LYS A 97 -11.58 -3.81 2.67
N ASP A 98 -11.66 -3.27 3.87
CA ASP A 98 -12.51 -2.13 4.20
C ASP A 98 -11.88 -1.34 5.35
N SER A 99 -11.70 -0.04 5.16
CA SER A 99 -11.32 0.84 6.26
C SER A 99 -11.68 2.30 6.06
N THR A 100 -11.93 3.06 7.13
CA THR A 100 -11.99 4.53 6.99
C THR A 100 -10.63 5.07 6.56
N GLU A 101 -9.57 4.72 7.29
CA GLU A 101 -8.20 5.13 6.99
C GLU A 101 -7.28 3.91 6.85
N CYS A 102 -6.59 3.79 5.72
CA CYS A 102 -5.60 2.74 5.46
C CYS A 102 -4.22 3.36 5.20
N ASN A 103 -3.27 3.09 6.09
CA ASN A 103 -1.88 3.52 5.96
C ASN A 103 -0.96 2.31 5.83
N ILE A 104 -0.36 2.13 4.65
CA ILE A 104 0.56 1.02 4.37
C ILE A 104 1.94 1.55 4.04
N ARG A 105 2.96 1.06 4.75
CA ARG A 105 4.35 1.42 4.52
C ARG A 105 5.25 0.20 4.40
N ASN A 106 5.88 0.02 3.25
CA ASN A 106 6.91 -1.01 3.06
C ASN A 106 8.25 -0.39 2.68
N LYS A 107 9.32 -1.11 3.02
CA LYS A 107 10.69 -0.67 2.75
C LYS A 107 11.61 -1.86 2.61
N ASP A 108 12.54 -1.81 1.67
CA ASP A 108 13.62 -2.79 1.54
C ASP A 108 13.09 -4.22 1.26
N ASN A 109 12.08 -4.37 0.40
CA ASN A 109 11.52 -5.69 0.06
C ASN A 109 11.97 -6.18 -1.33
N THR A 110 12.12 -7.49 -1.54
CA THR A 110 12.30 -8.00 -2.92
C THR A 110 10.99 -7.84 -3.69
N GLU A 111 9.90 -8.39 -3.17
CA GLU A 111 8.57 -8.27 -3.75
C GLU A 111 7.58 -7.69 -2.74
N CYS A 112 6.77 -6.76 -3.19
CA CYS A 112 5.72 -6.14 -2.38
C CYS A 112 4.41 -6.02 -3.15
N ASN A 113 3.39 -6.75 -2.71
CA ASN A 113 2.05 -6.73 -3.28
C ASN A 113 1.06 -6.13 -2.28
N ILE A 114 0.36 -5.08 -2.70
CA ILE A 114 -0.61 -4.37 -1.86
C ILE A 114 -1.94 -4.29 -2.58
N VAL A 115 -3.00 -4.73 -1.91
CA VAL A 115 -4.37 -4.59 -2.40
C VAL A 115 -5.20 -3.88 -1.34
N ASN A 116 -5.64 -2.67 -1.66
CA ASN A 116 -6.71 -1.98 -0.94
C ASN A 116 -8.01 -2.10 -1.74
N LYS A 117 -9.07 -2.61 -1.13
CA LYS A 117 -10.35 -2.81 -1.84
C LYS A 117 -11.32 -1.64 -1.67
N ASP A 118 -11.42 -1.09 -0.48
CA ASP A 118 -12.33 0.00 -0.16
C ASP A 118 -11.75 0.79 1.01
N SER A 119 -11.68 2.12 0.86
CA SER A 119 -11.37 2.99 1.98
C SER A 119 -11.79 4.44 1.77
N THR A 120 -12.08 5.20 2.83
CA THR A 120 -12.22 6.66 2.65
C THR A 120 -10.88 7.28 2.27
N GLU A 121 -9.83 6.99 3.03
CA GLU A 121 -8.47 7.46 2.75
C GLU A 121 -7.50 6.28 2.64
N CYS A 122 -6.78 6.19 1.52
CA CYS A 122 -5.75 5.19 1.29
C CYS A 122 -4.39 5.87 1.09
N ASN A 123 -3.44 5.63 2.00
CA ASN A 123 -2.08 6.13 1.92
C ASN A 123 -1.10 4.96 1.82
N ILE A 124 -0.47 4.79 0.65
CA ILE A 124 0.49 3.71 0.42
C ILE A 124 1.86 4.30 0.12
N ARG A 125 2.89 3.86 0.86
CA ARG A 125 4.27 4.27 0.66
C ARG A 125 5.21 3.08 0.57
N ASN A 126 5.88 2.93 -0.57
CA ASN A 126 6.97 1.96 -0.73
C ASN A 126 8.28 2.63 -1.07
N LYS A 127 9.37 1.98 -0.69
CA LYS A 127 10.72 2.49 -0.90
C LYS A 127 11.71 1.32 -1.01
N ASP A 128 12.66 1.43 -1.92
CA ASP A 128 13.79 0.49 -2.02
C ASP A 128 13.34 -0.96 -2.28
N ASN A 129 12.35 -1.18 -3.17
CA ASN A 129 11.89 -2.53 -3.52
C ASN A 129 12.41 -2.98 -4.90
N THR A 130 12.62 -4.28 -5.11
CA THR A 130 12.86 -4.78 -6.47
C THR A 130 11.57 -4.67 -7.28
N GLU A 131 10.49 -5.28 -6.80
CA GLU A 131 9.17 -5.23 -7.44
C GLU A 131 8.12 -4.70 -6.45
N CYS A 132 7.27 -3.80 -6.95
CA CYS A 132 6.18 -3.24 -6.18
C CYS A 132 4.89 -3.19 -6.99
N ASN A 133 3.89 -3.95 -6.58
CA ASN A 133 2.56 -3.99 -7.18
C ASN A 133 1.52 -3.43 -6.21
N ILE A 134 0.79 -2.40 -6.65
CA ILE A 134 -0.23 -1.73 -5.83
C ILE A 134 -1.54 -1.70 -6.60
N VAL A 135 -2.60 -2.18 -5.97
CA VAL A 135 -3.97 -2.11 -6.48
C VAL A 135 -4.84 -1.41 -5.45
N ASN A 136 -5.31 -0.21 -5.78
CA ASN A 136 -6.43 0.44 -5.10
C ASN A 136 -7.68 0.27 -5.95
N LYS A 137 -8.75 -0.31 -5.38
CA LYS A 137 -9.98 -0.54 -6.13
C LYS A 137 -10.99 0.60 -6.00
N ASP A 138 -11.19 1.10 -4.79
CA ASP A 138 -12.16 2.15 -4.50
C ASP A 138 -11.65 2.97 -3.31
N SER A 139 -11.70 4.29 -3.43
CA SER A 139 -11.45 5.18 -2.31
C SER A 139 -11.91 6.61 -2.55
N THR A 140 -12.28 7.35 -1.52
CA THR A 140 -12.47 8.80 -1.69
C THR A 140 -11.15 9.47 -2.05
N GLU A 141 -10.09 9.23 -1.27
CA GLU A 141 -8.75 9.76 -1.49
C GLU A 141 -7.72 8.62 -1.57
N CYS A 142 -6.95 8.59 -2.66
CA CYS A 142 -5.88 7.62 -2.88
C CYS A 142 -4.55 8.35 -3.05
N ASN A 143 -3.62 8.14 -2.12
CA ASN A 143 -2.27 8.69 -2.15
C ASN A 143 -1.24 7.57 -2.22
N ILE A 144 -0.58 7.42 -3.35
CA ILE A 144 0.44 6.38 -3.58
C ILE A 144 1.79 7.03 -3.83
N ARG A 145 2.80 6.66 -3.03
CA ARG A 145 4.17 7.13 -3.19
C ARG A 145 5.15 5.97 -3.28
N ASN A 146 5.87 5.88 -4.40
CA ASN A 146 6.96 4.93 -4.57
C ASN A 146 8.28 5.65 -4.85
N LYS A 147 9.37 5.06 -4.37
CA LYS A 147 10.70 5.62 -4.53
C LYS A 147 11.75 4.52 -4.61
N ASP A 148 12.73 4.66 -5.50
CA ASP A 148 13.90 3.78 -5.56
C ASP A 148 13.52 2.31 -5.84
N ASN A 149 12.52 2.04 -6.70
CA ASN A 149 12.13 0.68 -7.07
C ASN A 149 12.70 0.26 -8.43
N THR A 150 12.99 -1.02 -8.63
CA THR A 150 13.34 -1.50 -9.99
C THR A 150 12.09 -1.49 -10.87
N GLU A 151 11.03 -2.15 -10.42
CA GLU A 151 9.73 -2.18 -11.12
C GLU A 151 8.61 -1.70 -10.19
N CYS A 152 7.73 -0.85 -10.72
CA CYS A 152 6.60 -0.31 -9.99
C CYS A 152 5.32 -0.32 -10.82
N ASN A 153 4.37 -1.18 -10.45
CA ASN A 153 3.05 -1.25 -11.06
C ASN A 153 1.98 -0.70 -10.12
N ILE A 154 1.21 0.27 -10.59
CA ILE A 154 0.16 0.92 -9.82
C ILE A 154 -1.13 0.88 -10.62
N VAL A 155 -2.19 0.37 -10.01
CA VAL A 155 -3.54 0.39 -10.56
C VAL A 155 -4.48 1.04 -9.56
N ASN A 156 -5.00 2.22 -9.91
CA ASN A 156 -6.13 2.84 -9.25
C ASN A 156 -7.37 2.65 -10.14
N LYS A 157 -8.42 1.99 -9.61
CA LYS A 157 -9.62 1.73 -10.41
C LYS A 157 -10.67 2.83 -10.29
N ASP A 158 -10.96 3.27 -9.08
CA ASP A 158 -11.96 4.29 -8.81
C ASP A 158 -11.48 5.13 -7.63
N SER A 159 -11.59 6.45 -7.75
CA SER A 159 -11.41 7.36 -6.62
C SER A 159 -11.95 8.75 -6.89
N THR A 160 -12.37 9.49 -5.85
CA THR A 160 -12.65 10.92 -6.06
C THR A 160 -11.36 11.68 -6.36
N GLU A 161 -10.34 11.51 -5.53
CA GLU A 161 -9.01 12.11 -5.69
C GLU A 161 -7.92 11.03 -5.72
N CYS A 162 -7.06 11.08 -6.75
CA CYS A 162 -5.95 10.16 -6.94
C CYS A 162 -4.64 10.93 -7.08
N ASN A 163 -3.72 10.74 -6.13
CA ASN A 163 -2.37 11.31 -6.17
C ASN A 163 -1.33 10.18 -6.22
N ILE A 164 -0.61 10.07 -7.34
CA ILE A 164 0.44 9.08 -7.52
C ILE A 164 1.78 9.79 -7.72
N ARG A 165 2.77 9.45 -6.89
CA ARG A 165 4.12 10.03 -6.96
C ARG A 165 5.17 8.93 -7.01
N ASN A 166 5.81 8.79 -8.15
CA ASN A 166 6.94 7.89 -8.36
C ASN A 166 8.23 8.68 -8.55
N LYS A 167 9.33 8.15 -8.01
CA LYS A 167 10.65 8.78 -8.11
C LYS A 167 11.76 7.72 -8.17
N ASP A 168 12.76 7.93 -9.02
CA ASP A 168 13.97 7.10 -9.06
C ASP A 168 13.66 5.61 -9.35
N ASN A 169 12.65 5.32 -10.17
CA ASN A 169 12.29 3.93 -10.52
C ASN A 169 12.84 3.55 -11.90
N THR A 170 13.37 2.34 -12.09
CA THR A 170 13.83 1.92 -13.43
C THR A 170 12.65 1.83 -14.39
N GLU A 171 11.62 1.06 -14.03
CA GLU A 171 10.39 0.88 -14.80
C GLU A 171 9.16 1.25 -13.97
N CYS A 172 8.20 1.96 -14.59
CA CYS A 172 6.90 2.19 -14.00
C CYS A 172 5.73 1.96 -14.95
N ASN A 173 4.66 1.39 -14.41
CA ASN A 173 3.37 1.30 -15.09
C ASN A 173 2.29 1.83 -14.15
N ILE A 174 1.62 2.90 -14.57
CA ILE A 174 0.58 3.56 -13.78
C ILE A 174 -0.71 3.53 -14.57
N VAL A 175 -1.75 2.94 -14.00
CA VAL A 175 -3.09 2.91 -14.58
C VAL A 175 -4.07 3.52 -13.60
N ASN A 176 -4.65 4.67 -13.97
CA ASN A 176 -5.81 5.23 -13.33
C ASN A 176 -7.03 5.06 -14.25
N LYS A 177 -8.10 4.42 -13.77
CA LYS A 177 -9.25 4.10 -14.63
C LYS A 177 -10.40 5.09 -14.56
N ASP A 178 -10.74 5.54 -13.36
CA ASP A 178 -11.83 6.49 -13.11
C ASP A 178 -11.41 7.39 -11.94
N SER A 179 -11.54 8.71 -12.11
CA SER A 179 -11.42 9.64 -11.00
C SER A 179 -12.00 11.02 -11.28
N THR A 180 -12.40 11.73 -10.23
CA THR A 180 -12.77 13.15 -10.41
C THR A 180 -11.51 13.99 -10.62
N GLU A 181 -10.54 13.87 -9.72
CA GLU A 181 -9.25 14.56 -9.82
C GLU A 181 -8.09 13.55 -9.77
N CYS A 182 -7.14 13.66 -10.71
CA CYS A 182 -5.96 12.80 -10.77
C CYS A 182 -4.68 13.63 -10.92
N ASN A 183 -3.72 13.41 -10.05
CA ASN A 183 -2.39 14.00 -10.11
C ASN A 183 -1.34 12.89 -10.12
N ILE A 184 -0.67 12.72 -11.25
CA ILE A 184 0.40 11.73 -11.41
C ILE A 184 1.70 12.47 -11.67
N VAL A 185 2.67 12.25 -10.79
CA VAL A 185 4.04 12.76 -10.89
C VAL A 185 4.99 11.59 -10.98
N ASN A 186 5.74 11.49 -12.07
CA ASN A 186 6.84 10.54 -12.20
C ASN A 186 8.16 11.29 -12.44
N LYS A 187 9.18 11.01 -11.64
CA LYS A 187 10.46 11.69 -11.77
C LYS A 187 11.61 10.69 -11.80
N ASP A 188 12.56 10.90 -12.70
CA ASP A 188 13.82 10.15 -12.74
C ASP A 188 13.57 8.65 -12.99
N SER A 189 12.70 8.33 -13.96
CA SER A 189 12.54 6.94 -14.45
C SER A 189 13.16 6.72 -15.82
N THR A 190 13.66 5.50 -16.03
CA THR A 190 14.19 5.07 -17.33
C THR A 190 13.04 4.84 -18.30
N GLU A 191 12.07 4.02 -17.91
CA GLU A 191 10.87 3.70 -18.68
C GLU A 191 9.61 3.94 -17.84
N CYS A 192 8.60 4.56 -18.45
CA CYS A 192 7.31 4.71 -17.78
C CYS A 192 6.14 4.69 -18.76
N ASN A 193 5.13 3.90 -18.42
CA ASN A 193 3.83 3.89 -19.05
C ASN A 193 2.78 4.46 -18.09
N ILE A 194 2.00 5.43 -18.56
CA ILE A 194 0.93 6.04 -17.78
C ILE A 194 -0.35 6.05 -18.60
N VAL A 195 -1.37 5.38 -18.09
CA VAL A 195 -2.71 5.31 -18.66
C VAL A 195 -3.67 5.96 -17.68
N ASN A 196 -4.22 7.11 -18.05
CA ASN A 196 -5.27 7.78 -17.28
C ASN A 196 -6.57 7.79 -18.08
N LYS A 197 -7.62 7.13 -17.57
CA LYS A 197 -8.93 7.03 -18.20
C LYS A 197 -10.00 7.72 -17.36
N ASP A 198 -11.09 8.08 -18.05
CA ASP A 198 -12.32 8.62 -17.47
C ASP A 198 -12.08 9.57 -16.27
N THR A 199 -11.21 10.56 -16.48
CA THR A 199 -10.85 11.53 -15.44
C THR A 199 -11.36 12.92 -15.79
N THR A 200 -12.01 13.59 -14.83
CA THR A 200 -12.57 14.93 -15.05
C THR A 200 -11.50 16.01 -15.05
N ARG A 201 -10.58 15.98 -14.07
CA ARG A 201 -9.44 16.91 -13.94
C ARG A 201 -8.15 16.12 -13.78
N GLN A 202 -7.16 16.41 -14.60
CA GLN A 202 -5.88 15.71 -14.54
C GLN A 202 -4.68 16.64 -14.58
N TYR A 203 -3.68 16.31 -13.77
CA TYR A 203 -2.33 16.84 -13.85
C TYR A 203 -1.36 15.67 -14.01
N LEU A 204 -0.55 15.72 -15.07
CA LEU A 204 0.44 14.70 -15.36
C LEU A 204 1.80 15.38 -15.55
N PHE A 205 2.77 15.03 -14.72
CA PHE A 205 4.14 15.54 -14.81
C PHE A 205 5.13 14.37 -14.84
N GLY A 206 6.00 14.34 -15.84
CA GLY A 206 6.95 13.24 -16.07
C GLY A 206 8.31 13.75 -16.50
N ILE A 207 9.38 13.40 -15.79
CA ILE A 207 10.76 13.51 -16.28
C ILE A 207 11.27 12.08 -16.51
N VAL A 208 11.48 11.71 -17.78
CA VAL A 208 11.74 10.35 -18.23
C VAL A 208 12.86 10.33 -19.27
N GLN A 209 13.77 9.35 -19.17
CA GLN A 209 14.99 9.29 -19.99
C GLN A 209 14.72 8.71 -21.39
N THR A 210 13.73 7.81 -21.52
CA THR A 210 13.22 7.26 -22.78
C THR A 210 11.70 7.12 -22.71
N VAL A 211 10.97 7.49 -23.78
CA VAL A 211 9.50 7.65 -23.72
C VAL A 211 8.78 6.93 -24.85
N SER A 212 7.94 5.96 -24.49
CA SER A 212 6.70 5.65 -25.20
C SER A 212 5.51 6.17 -24.37
N LEU A 213 5.26 7.48 -24.40
CA LEU A 213 4.10 8.09 -23.75
C LEU A 213 2.88 7.75 -24.60
N LEU A 214 2.07 6.78 -24.17
CA LEU A 214 0.77 6.52 -24.78
C LEU A 214 -0.34 7.04 -23.86
N ILE A 215 -0.57 8.35 -23.87
CA ILE A 215 -1.70 8.97 -23.17
C ILE A 215 -2.97 8.67 -23.99
N LEU A 216 -3.67 7.58 -23.65
CA LEU A 216 -4.98 7.24 -24.22
C LEU A 216 -6.10 8.01 -23.49
N ASN A 217 -6.30 9.27 -23.88
CA ASN A 217 -7.43 10.11 -23.44
C ASN A 217 -8.71 9.69 -24.18
N ILE A 218 -9.61 8.94 -23.52
CA ILE A 218 -10.86 8.50 -24.17
C ILE A 218 -12.02 9.47 -23.92
N LYS A 219 -12.01 10.29 -22.86
CA LYS A 219 -13.04 11.31 -22.62
C LYS A 219 -12.51 12.47 -21.77
N THR A 220 -12.25 13.63 -22.36
CA THR A 220 -12.77 14.95 -21.91
C THR A 220 -12.20 16.09 -22.77
N LYS A 221 -13.08 17.06 -23.04
CA LYS A 221 -12.82 18.31 -23.76
C LYS A 221 -12.29 19.35 -22.76
N GLN A 222 -10.99 19.54 -22.62
CA GLN A 222 -10.38 20.82 -22.15
C GLN A 222 -8.87 20.82 -22.38
N PRO A 223 -8.24 21.98 -22.62
CA PRO A 223 -6.85 22.05 -23.06
C PRO A 223 -5.88 21.74 -21.91
N ILE A 224 -4.75 21.13 -22.29
CA ILE A 224 -3.57 20.93 -21.44
C ILE A 224 -3.13 22.31 -20.94
N ALA A 225 -3.26 22.58 -19.63
CA ALA A 225 -2.66 23.76 -19.03
C ALA A 225 -1.16 23.51 -18.83
N SER A 226 -0.33 24.05 -19.73
CA SER A 226 1.09 24.26 -19.47
C SER A 226 1.23 25.34 -18.40
N LEU A 227 1.71 24.98 -17.21
CA LEU A 227 2.10 25.94 -16.17
C LEU A 227 3.55 26.42 -16.41
N PRO A 228 3.92 27.59 -15.85
CA PRO A 228 4.87 28.49 -16.47
C PRO A 228 6.31 27.98 -16.39
N ASP A 229 7.07 28.40 -17.39
CA ASP A 229 8.52 28.33 -17.45
C ASP A 229 9.11 28.97 -16.18
N GLU A 230 9.50 28.16 -15.20
CA GLU A 230 10.35 28.63 -14.10
C GLU A 230 11.76 28.83 -14.67
N GLY A 231 11.92 29.99 -15.32
CA GLY A 231 13.20 30.47 -15.80
C GLY A 231 14.15 30.78 -14.65
N LYS A 232 15.38 30.29 -14.83
CA LYS A 232 16.67 30.57 -14.16
C LYS A 232 17.06 29.65 -12.99
#